data_AF-A0A958MRQ4-F1
#
_entry.id   AF-A0A958MRQ4-F1
#
_cell.length_a   1.000
_cell.length_b   1.000
_cell.length_c   1.000
_cell.angle_alpha   90.00
_cell.angle_beta   90.00
_cell.angle_gamma   90.00
#
_symmetry.space_group_name_H-M   'P 1'
#
loop_
_entity.id
_entity.type
_entity.pdbx_description
1 polymer ?
#
loop_
_entity_poly.entity_id
_entity_poly.type
_entity_poly.pdbx_seq_one_letter_code
_entity_poly.pdbx_strand_id
1 'polypeptide(L)'
;LREKPYLLIIELGGNDGLRGIAVTASKKNLGEAIKLARENGVRVLITGMKLPANYGEQYRREFETMFSQLAQEHKVPIMPFLLQDVGGKSQYNLPDGIHPNEQGHQKIAENLLPFVEKQL
;
A
#
# COMPACT_ATOMS: atom_id res chain seq x y z
N LEU A 1 16.97 3.63 -13.53
CA LEU A 1 16.04 4.39 -14.42
C LEU A 1 16.83 5.55 -15.01
N ARG A 2 16.65 5.87 -16.30
CA ARG A 2 17.23 7.11 -16.89
C ARG A 2 16.51 8.38 -16.39
N GLU A 3 15.28 8.21 -15.91
CA GLU A 3 14.41 9.25 -15.36
C GLU A 3 14.55 9.33 -13.83
N LYS A 4 14.43 10.54 -13.28
CA LYS A 4 14.34 10.79 -11.83
C LYS A 4 12.89 11.16 -11.47
N PRO A 5 12.08 10.22 -10.94
CA PRO A 5 10.68 10.50 -10.65
C PRO A 5 10.57 11.54 -9.53
N TYR A 6 9.56 12.41 -9.64
CA TYR A 6 9.26 13.39 -8.60
C TYR A 6 8.64 12.73 -7.35
N LEU A 7 7.74 11.77 -7.57
CA LEU A 7 7.03 11.01 -6.55
C LEU A 7 7.11 9.51 -6.84
N LEU A 8 7.42 8.72 -5.82
CA LEU A 8 7.28 7.27 -5.79
C LEU A 8 6.08 6.89 -4.90
N ILE A 9 5.12 6.17 -5.47
CA ILE A 9 4.01 5.58 -4.72
C ILE A 9 4.34 4.11 -4.46
N ILE A 10 4.42 3.70 -3.20
CA ILE A 10 4.70 2.31 -2.81
C ILE A 10 3.40 1.62 -2.43
N GLU A 11 2.97 0.72 -3.31
CA GLU A 11 1.83 -0.20 -3.15
C GLU A 11 2.39 -1.62 -3.20
N LEU A 12 2.89 -2.12 -2.07
CA LEU A 12 3.53 -3.42 -1.96
C LEU A 12 3.20 -4.05 -0.60
N GLY A 13 3.38 -5.36 -0.49
CA GLY A 13 3.18 -6.13 0.74
C GLY A 13 1.95 -7.02 0.71
N GLY A 14 0.95 -6.76 -0.13
CA GLY A 14 -0.24 -7.62 -0.27
C GLY A 14 0.12 -9.09 -0.53
N ASN A 15 1.05 -9.34 -1.46
CA ASN A 15 1.54 -10.68 -1.76
C ASN A 15 2.30 -11.34 -0.60
N ASP A 16 3.11 -10.57 0.14
CA ASP A 16 3.86 -11.07 1.30
C ASP A 16 2.89 -11.52 2.39
N GLY A 17 1.86 -10.70 2.66
CA GLY A 17 0.80 -11.03 3.59
C GLY A 17 -0.01 -12.26 3.18
N LEU A 18 -0.37 -12.37 1.90
CA LEU A 18 -1.08 -13.55 1.37
C LEU A 18 -0.22 -14.84 1.44
N ARG A 19 1.11 -14.71 1.33
CA ARG A 19 2.07 -15.82 1.46
C ARG A 19 2.45 -16.14 2.92
N GLY A 20 1.96 -15.38 3.89
CA GLY A 20 2.30 -15.59 5.30
C GLY A 20 3.76 -15.24 5.64
N ILE A 21 4.40 -14.38 4.84
CA ILE A 21 5.76 -13.91 5.12
C ILE A 21 5.76 -13.12 6.44
N ALA A 22 6.84 -13.23 7.21
CA ALA A 22 6.97 -12.49 8.47
C ALA A 22 6.79 -10.98 8.23
N VAL A 23 5.93 -10.34 9.04
CA VAL A 23 5.65 -8.89 8.95
C VAL A 23 6.93 -8.08 9.14
N THR A 24 7.85 -8.54 9.99
CA THR A 24 9.16 -7.90 10.21
C THR A 24 10.03 -7.87 8.94
N ALA A 25 10.01 -8.94 8.14
CA ALA A 25 10.74 -9.00 6.88
C ALA A 25 10.12 -8.05 5.84
N SER A 26 8.78 -8.06 5.73
CA SER A 26 8.04 -7.14 4.86
C SER A 26 8.33 -5.67 5.23
N LYS A 27 8.28 -5.35 6.53
CA LYS A 27 8.58 -4.01 7.06
C LYS A 27 10.00 -3.57 6.71
N LYS A 28 10.99 -4.46 6.91
CA LYS A 28 12.39 -4.19 6.58
C LYS A 28 12.55 -3.85 5.10
N ASN A 29 11.99 -4.67 4.21
CA ASN A 29 12.11 -4.47 2.76
C ASN A 29 11.46 -3.16 2.29
N LEU A 30 10.26 -2.86 2.80
CA LEU A 30 9.58 -1.59 2.48
C LEU A 30 10.34 -0.38 3.04
N GLY A 31 10.88 -0.47 4.26
CA GLY A 31 11.69 0.58 4.85
C GLY A 31 12.97 0.86 4.06
N GLU A 32 13.64 -0.19 3.55
CA GLU A 32 14.79 -0.06 2.66
C GLU A 32 14.43 0.63 1.34
N ALA A 33 13.29 0.29 0.74
CA ALA A 33 12.79 0.93 -0.47
C ALA A 33 12.48 2.43 -0.26
N ILE A 34 11.81 2.77 0.86
CA ILE A 34 11.54 4.17 1.24
C ILE A 34 12.86 4.92 1.42
N LYS A 35 13.81 4.35 2.16
CA LYS A 35 15.12 4.95 2.41
C LYS A 35 15.86 5.23 1.10
N LEU A 36 15.96 4.23 0.22
CA LEU A 36 16.64 4.36 -1.07
C LEU A 36 16.04 5.48 -1.92
N ALA A 37 14.71 5.56 -2.01
CA ALA A 37 14.04 6.62 -2.77
C ALA A 37 14.35 8.01 -2.18
N ARG A 38 14.28 8.16 -0.86
CA ARG A 38 14.55 9.43 -0.18
C ARG A 38 16.02 9.87 -0.29
N GLU A 39 16.97 8.94 -0.21
CA GLU A 39 18.40 9.22 -0.42
C GLU A 39 18.69 9.75 -1.83
N ASN A 40 17.87 9.38 -2.81
CA ASN A 40 17.95 9.90 -4.17
C ASN A 40 17.14 11.19 -4.37
N GLY A 41 16.56 11.76 -3.31
CA GLY A 41 15.75 12.98 -3.36
C GLY A 41 14.39 12.80 -4.02
N VAL A 42 13.84 11.59 -4.01
CA VAL A 42 12.49 11.27 -4.52
C VAL A 42 11.49 11.37 -3.37
N ARG A 43 10.34 12.04 -3.60
CA ARG A 43 9.24 12.06 -2.62
C ARG A 43 8.60 10.68 -2.57
N VAL A 44 8.14 10.25 -1.40
CA VAL A 44 7.52 8.93 -1.23
C VAL A 44 6.13 9.09 -0.65
N LEU A 45 5.16 8.39 -1.22
CA LEU A 45 3.83 8.14 -0.66
C LEU A 45 3.68 6.62 -0.51
N ILE A 46 3.30 6.15 0.68
CA ILE A 46 3.00 4.72 0.89
C ILE A 46 1.49 4.51 0.94
N THR A 47 1.02 3.39 0.42
CA THR A 47 -0.37 2.96 0.57
C THR A 47 -0.42 1.69 1.41
N GLY A 48 -1.35 1.60 2.36
CA GLY A 48 -1.55 0.41 3.15
C GLY A 48 -2.43 -0.63 2.47
N MET A 49 -2.33 -1.87 2.96
CA MET A 49 -3.10 -3.03 2.52
C MET A 49 -3.68 -3.77 3.72
N LYS A 50 -4.76 -4.52 3.47
CA LYS A 50 -5.40 -5.41 4.44
C LYS A 50 -5.43 -6.84 3.91
N LEU A 51 -5.48 -7.80 4.82
CA LEU A 51 -5.62 -9.21 4.48
C LEU A 51 -7.08 -9.66 4.62
N PRO A 52 -7.48 -10.78 4.00
CA PRO A 52 -8.82 -11.32 4.16
C PRO A 52 -9.02 -11.95 5.56
N ALA A 53 -10.28 -12.16 5.96
CA ALA A 53 -10.65 -12.55 7.33
C ALA A 53 -10.24 -13.99 7.71
N ASN A 54 -9.84 -14.80 6.73
CA ASN A 54 -9.36 -16.17 6.93
C ASN A 54 -7.91 -16.26 7.47
N TYR A 55 -7.21 -15.13 7.63
CA TYR A 55 -5.90 -15.06 8.30
C TYR A 55 -6.07 -14.73 9.79
N GLY A 56 -5.16 -15.22 10.63
CA GLY A 56 -5.20 -14.99 12.07
C GLY A 56 -5.23 -13.51 12.44
N GLU A 57 -6.05 -13.15 13.44
CA GLU A 57 -6.28 -11.75 13.84
C GLU A 57 -4.98 -11.01 14.19
N GLN A 58 -4.09 -11.66 14.94
CA GLN A 58 -2.80 -11.10 15.31
C GLN A 58 -1.98 -10.74 14.05
N TYR A 59 -1.83 -11.68 13.12
CA TYR A 59 -1.06 -11.47 11.89
C TYR A 59 -1.65 -10.34 11.04
N ARG A 60 -2.98 -10.30 10.89
CA ARG A 60 -3.67 -9.21 10.20
C ARG A 60 -3.39 -7.86 10.86
N ARG A 61 -3.52 -7.76 12.18
CA ARG A 61 -3.29 -6.52 12.93
C ARG A 61 -1.85 -6.04 12.77
N GLU A 62 -0.88 -6.94 12.90
CA GLU A 62 0.54 -6.62 12.72
C GLU A 62 0.81 -6.14 11.29
N PHE A 63 0.27 -6.84 10.29
CA PHE A 63 0.39 -6.49 8.87
C PHE A 63 -0.21 -5.12 8.56
N GLU A 64 -1.43 -4.83 9.02
CA GLU A 64 -2.09 -3.54 8.82
C GLU A 64 -1.33 -2.40 9.53
N THR A 65 -0.83 -2.64 10.75
CA THR A 65 -0.09 -1.65 11.55
C THR A 65 1.31 -1.34 11.00
N MET A 66 1.93 -2.29 10.30
CA MET A 66 3.24 -2.12 9.68
C MET A 66 3.31 -0.87 8.80
N PHE A 67 2.28 -0.61 7.99
CA PHE A 67 2.27 0.51 7.04
C PHE A 67 2.28 1.86 7.76
N SER A 68 1.48 2.03 8.82
CA SER A 68 1.46 3.27 9.60
C SER A 68 2.76 3.49 10.38
N GLN A 69 3.36 2.42 10.90
CA GLN A 69 4.68 2.48 11.51
C GLN A 69 5.75 2.93 10.53
N LEU A 70 5.80 2.37 9.32
CA LEU A 70 6.72 2.80 8.26
C LEU A 70 6.55 4.27 7.91
N ALA A 71 5.29 4.71 7.76
CA ALA A 71 4.98 6.11 7.47
C ALA A 71 5.50 7.05 8.58
N GLN A 72 5.32 6.68 9.84
CA GLN A 72 5.82 7.44 10.99
C GLN A 72 7.36 7.44 11.08
N GLU A 73 7.99 6.27 11.01
CA GLU A 73 9.43 6.08 11.11
C GLU A 73 10.17 6.85 10.03
N HIS A 74 9.67 6.78 8.80
CA HIS A 74 10.28 7.46 7.66
C HIS A 74 9.71 8.86 7.41
N LYS A 75 8.75 9.33 8.21
CA LYS A 75 8.08 10.64 8.04
C LYS A 75 7.59 10.88 6.61
N VAL A 76 6.89 9.89 6.06
CA VAL A 76 6.28 9.94 4.72
C VAL A 76 4.75 9.93 4.82
N PRO A 77 4.03 10.58 3.91
CA PRO A 77 2.57 10.48 3.85
C PRO A 77 2.11 9.05 3.57
N ILE A 78 0.89 8.75 4.05
CA ILE A 78 0.26 7.44 3.88
C ILE A 78 -1.21 7.57 3.47
N MET A 79 -1.63 6.75 2.49
CA MET A 79 -3.03 6.36 2.30
C MET A 79 -3.26 5.06 3.07
N PRO A 80 -4.06 5.02 4.15
CA PRO A 80 -4.11 3.86 5.05
C PRO A 80 -4.54 2.54 4.40
N PHE A 81 -5.39 2.60 3.37
CA PHE A 81 -5.83 1.42 2.64
C PHE A 81 -6.17 1.78 1.19
N LEU A 82 -5.42 1.23 0.22
CA LEU A 82 -5.63 1.54 -1.20
C LEU A 82 -7.03 1.11 -1.68
N LEU A 83 -7.45 -0.10 -1.30
CA LEU A 83 -8.72 -0.67 -1.73
C LEU A 83 -9.90 -0.22 -0.85
N GLN A 84 -9.76 0.90 -0.16
CA GLN A 84 -10.87 1.53 0.56
C GLN A 84 -12.07 1.68 -0.39
N ASP A 85 -13.24 1.25 0.07
CA ASP A 85 -14.48 1.22 -0.71
C ASP A 85 -14.51 0.36 -1.98
N VAL A 86 -13.46 -0.42 -2.24
CA VAL A 86 -13.31 -1.29 -3.40
C VAL A 86 -13.24 -2.75 -2.98
N GLY A 87 -12.28 -3.10 -2.11
CA GLY A 87 -11.97 -4.50 -1.79
C GLY A 87 -13.18 -5.29 -1.28
N GLY A 88 -13.45 -6.42 -1.93
CA GLY A 88 -14.54 -7.34 -1.58
C GLY A 88 -15.94 -6.89 -2.02
N LYS A 89 -16.07 -5.81 -2.78
CA LYS A 89 -17.36 -5.38 -3.34
C LYS A 89 -17.50 -5.94 -4.75
N SER A 90 -18.48 -6.83 -4.96
CA SER A 90 -18.68 -7.54 -6.23
C SER A 90 -18.78 -6.63 -7.45
N GLN A 91 -19.38 -5.43 -7.32
CA GLN A 91 -19.44 -4.44 -8.40
C GLN A 91 -18.08 -3.86 -8.81
N TYR A 92 -17.08 -3.86 -7.91
CA TYR A 92 -15.76 -3.28 -8.14
C TYR A 92 -14.65 -4.33 -8.25
N ASN A 93 -14.97 -5.61 -8.12
CA ASN A 93 -14.01 -6.70 -8.15
C ASN A 93 -14.23 -7.62 -9.35
N LEU A 94 -13.16 -8.31 -9.75
CA LEU A 94 -13.23 -9.49 -10.59
C LEU A 94 -13.94 -10.65 -9.86
N PRO A 95 -14.35 -11.73 -10.57
CA PRO A 95 -15.02 -12.87 -9.94
C PRO A 95 -14.24 -13.56 -8.81
N ASP A 96 -12.93 -13.33 -8.71
CA ASP A 96 -12.10 -13.83 -7.60
C ASP A 96 -12.34 -13.11 -6.26
N GLY A 97 -13.03 -11.97 -6.27
CA GLY A 97 -13.33 -11.18 -5.07
C GLY A 97 -12.14 -10.45 -4.44
N ILE A 98 -10.96 -10.49 -5.07
CA ILE A 98 -9.70 -9.93 -4.56
C ILE A 98 -9.26 -8.77 -5.44
N HIS A 99 -9.25 -8.96 -6.75
CA HIS A 99 -8.70 -7.99 -7.69
C HIS A 99 -9.77 -6.99 -8.16
N PRO A 100 -9.46 -5.70 -8.25
CA PRO A 100 -10.38 -4.71 -8.81
C PRO A 100 -10.69 -4.96 -10.29
N ASN A 101 -11.91 -4.66 -10.72
CA ASN A 101 -12.28 -4.54 -12.13
C ASN A 101 -12.08 -3.09 -12.62
N GLU A 102 -12.49 -2.78 -13.85
CA GLU A 102 -12.39 -1.43 -14.43
C GLU A 102 -13.00 -0.33 -13.53
N GLN A 103 -14.23 -0.53 -13.04
CA GLN A 103 -14.90 0.42 -12.15
C GLN A 103 -14.18 0.52 -10.80
N GLY A 104 -13.64 -0.59 -10.30
CA GLY A 104 -12.81 -0.60 -9.10
C GLY A 104 -11.54 0.22 -9.26
N HIS A 105 -10.87 0.13 -10.41
CA HIS A 105 -9.69 0.95 -10.71
C HIS A 105 -10.01 2.45 -10.78
N GLN A 106 -11.15 2.82 -11.39
CA GLN A 106 -11.62 4.21 -11.37
C GLN A 106 -11.81 4.70 -9.92
N LYS A 107 -12.43 3.88 -9.07
CA LYS A 107 -12.64 4.24 -7.67
C LYS A 107 -11.34 4.35 -6.86
N ILE A 108 -10.38 3.46 -7.12
CA ILE A 108 -9.04 3.55 -6.52
C ILE A 108 -8.37 4.88 -6.89
N ALA A 109 -8.44 5.29 -8.16
CA ALA A 109 -7.86 6.55 -8.61
C ALA A 109 -8.50 7.76 -7.90
N GLU A 110 -9.84 7.80 -7.79
CA GLU A 110 -10.55 8.84 -7.04
C GLU A 110 -10.10 8.92 -5.57
N ASN A 111 -9.93 7.77 -4.91
CA ASN A 111 -9.55 7.71 -3.51
C ASN A 111 -8.07 8.09 -3.29
N LEU A 112 -7.20 7.77 -4.24
CA LEU A 112 -5.76 8.02 -4.16
C LEU A 112 -5.41 9.47 -4.55
N LEU A 113 -6.16 10.09 -5.46
CA LEU A 113 -5.86 11.40 -6.02
C LEU A 113 -5.59 12.49 -4.96
N PRO A 114 -6.42 12.66 -3.91
CA PRO A 114 -6.17 13.68 -2.88
C PRO A 114 -4.85 13.50 -2.11
N PHE A 115 -4.32 12.28 -2.04
CA PHE A 115 -3.02 12.01 -1.42
C PHE A 115 -1.87 12.38 -2.35
N VAL A 116 -2.04 12.13 -3.65
CA VAL A 116 -1.07 12.44 -4.70
C VAL A 116 -0.97 13.95 -4.92
N GLU A 117 -2.10 14.65 -5.03
CA GLU A 117 -2.13 16.11 -5.24
C GLU A 117 -1.41 16.88 -4.13
N LYS A 118 -1.50 16.41 -2.87
CA LYS A 118 -0.77 17.00 -1.73
C LYS A 118 0.74 16.85 -1.84
N GLN A 119 1.24 15.98 -2.72
CA GLN A 119 2.67 15.78 -2.94
C GLN A 119 3.22 16.59 -4.09
N LEU A 120 2.38 17.07 -5.01
CA LEU A 120 2.74 17.89 -6.16
C LEU A 120 3.00 19.32 -5.72
#